data_AF-A0A8E5HPL1-F1
#
_entry.id   AF-A0A8E5HPL1-F1
#
_cell.length_a   1.000
_cell.length_b   1.000
_cell.length_c   1.000
_cell.angle_alpha   90.00
_cell.angle_beta   90.00
_cell.angle_gamma   90.00
#
_symmetry.space_group_name_H-M   'P 1'
#
loop_
_entity.id
_entity.type
_entity.pdbx_description
1 polymer ?
#
loop_
_entity_poly.entity_id
_entity_poly.type
_entity_poly.pdbx_seq_one_letter_code
_entity_poly.pdbx_strand_id
1 'polypeptide(L)'
;MTTTTTSMTKTSMTTTSMTTTSMTTTSMTTTFHDSTTPARPPPSTSTAMATRSLDILCFGDSLTSGFYAYGLGSHPYSIRLQARLQAALPETTVRVHTNGRPGDYAAFDGFRTRLEAECSKQHFDWVIILGGTNDLALHVEPPQMYAAFRRSWAIPLSQGSRVLALTVPETECRAARLVSERAHLNRLILAHREPNFHSFDLHSSLPFHSLSDDEKSRYWDDGVHLTDKGYDWMGGLVADALLEAFSSADSAEATCPRSQGPNSPGTARHEALLEEEGGDPRKLSEGYVVVRKKDLW
;
A
#
# COMPACT_ATOMS: atom_id res chain seq x y z
N MET A 1 -6.62 -32.67 -50.11
CA MET A 1 -6.06 -31.69 -51.06
C MET A 1 -7.21 -30.86 -51.63
N THR A 2 -7.47 -29.70 -51.04
CA THR A 2 -8.08 -28.54 -51.73
C THR A 2 -7.94 -27.35 -50.78
N THR A 3 -7.07 -26.43 -51.18
CA THR A 3 -6.72 -25.17 -50.54
C THR A 3 -7.76 -24.10 -50.87
N THR A 4 -8.13 -23.26 -49.91
CA THR A 4 -8.86 -22.02 -50.17
C THR A 4 -8.16 -20.89 -49.42
N THR A 5 -7.45 -20.08 -50.20
CA THR A 5 -6.70 -18.90 -49.77
C THR A 5 -7.64 -17.69 -49.84
N THR A 6 -7.84 -16.98 -48.72
CA THR A 6 -8.51 -15.67 -48.71
C THR A 6 -7.47 -14.59 -48.43
N SER A 7 -7.34 -13.66 -49.38
CA SER A 7 -6.43 -12.52 -49.39
C SER A 7 -7.03 -11.35 -48.60
N MET A 8 -6.23 -10.75 -47.70
CA MET A 8 -6.54 -9.51 -47.01
C MET A 8 -5.95 -8.31 -47.76
N THR A 9 -6.80 -7.34 -48.07
CA THR A 9 -6.46 -6.04 -48.65
C THR A 9 -5.86 -5.09 -47.61
N LYS A 10 -4.76 -4.45 -47.98
CA LYS A 10 -3.95 -3.52 -47.18
C LYS A 10 -4.39 -2.09 -47.48
N THR A 11 -4.94 -1.38 -46.50
CA THR A 11 -5.26 0.05 -46.61
C THR A 11 -4.06 0.87 -46.11
N SER A 12 -3.51 1.69 -47.00
CA SER A 12 -2.40 2.61 -46.74
C SER A 12 -2.92 3.93 -46.19
N MET A 13 -2.38 4.39 -45.06
CA MET A 13 -2.64 5.74 -44.52
C MET A 13 -1.61 6.72 -45.11
N THR A 14 -2.14 7.84 -45.60
CA THR A 14 -1.42 8.95 -46.21
C THR A 14 -0.96 9.92 -45.11
N THR A 15 0.35 10.19 -45.04
CA THR A 15 0.93 11.20 -44.13
C THR A 15 1.08 12.52 -44.89
N THR A 16 0.38 13.57 -44.45
CA THR A 16 0.56 14.94 -44.98
C THR A 16 1.49 15.71 -44.06
N SER A 17 2.59 16.22 -44.61
CA SER A 17 3.49 17.17 -43.96
C SER A 17 2.90 18.59 -44.01
N MET A 18 3.18 19.38 -42.97
CA MET A 18 3.08 20.83 -43.05
C MET A 18 4.37 21.47 -42.55
N THR A 19 5.00 22.17 -43.48
CA THR A 19 6.15 23.06 -43.31
C THR A 19 5.62 24.48 -43.14
N THR A 20 6.06 25.25 -42.15
CA THR A 20 6.10 26.72 -42.27
C THR A 20 7.08 27.38 -41.28
N THR A 21 8.23 27.76 -41.84
CA THR A 21 8.89 29.08 -41.84
C THR A 21 8.90 29.98 -40.58
N SER A 22 10.15 30.19 -40.13
CA SER A 22 10.74 31.32 -39.38
C SER A 22 10.24 32.72 -39.74
N MET A 23 10.11 33.60 -38.73
CA MET A 23 10.45 35.02 -38.89
C MET A 23 11.16 35.58 -37.65
N THR A 24 12.39 36.00 -37.89
CA THR A 24 13.24 36.86 -37.05
C THR A 24 12.71 38.30 -37.12
N THR A 25 12.72 39.04 -36.01
CA THR A 25 12.66 40.51 -36.07
C THR A 25 13.54 41.11 -35.00
N THR A 26 14.63 41.73 -35.48
CA THR A 26 15.51 42.63 -34.74
C THR A 26 14.83 44.00 -34.67
N SER A 27 14.86 44.66 -33.51
CA SER A 27 14.85 46.13 -33.50
C SER A 27 15.61 46.71 -32.31
N MET A 28 16.25 47.83 -32.60
CA MET A 28 17.25 48.54 -31.81
C MET A 28 16.62 49.57 -30.86
N THR A 29 17.22 49.65 -29.67
CA THR A 29 17.61 50.84 -28.88
C THR A 29 16.69 52.05 -28.82
N THR A 30 16.24 52.42 -27.61
CA THR A 30 16.32 53.81 -27.11
C THR A 30 16.40 53.79 -25.58
N THR A 31 17.51 54.30 -25.05
CA THR A 31 17.78 54.53 -23.63
C THR A 31 17.11 55.82 -23.16
N PHE A 32 16.26 55.74 -22.13
CA PHE A 32 15.88 56.88 -21.31
C PHE A 32 16.26 56.58 -19.86
N HIS A 33 17.09 57.46 -19.28
CA HIS A 33 17.35 57.52 -17.85
C HIS A 33 16.12 58.10 -17.15
N ASP A 34 15.48 57.31 -16.30
CA ASP A 34 14.62 57.83 -15.24
C ASP A 34 15.05 57.22 -13.91
N SER A 35 15.33 58.11 -12.96
CA SER A 35 15.85 57.79 -11.64
C SER A 35 14.69 57.79 -10.66
N THR A 36 14.01 56.65 -10.56
CA THR A 36 13.04 56.43 -9.48
C THR A 36 13.27 55.04 -8.89
N THR A 37 13.72 55.02 -7.64
CA THR A 37 13.90 53.80 -6.82
C THR A 37 12.57 53.07 -6.67
N PRO A 38 12.46 51.78 -7.07
CA PRO A 38 11.25 51.02 -6.81
C PRO A 38 11.20 50.64 -5.33
N ALA A 39 10.11 51.02 -4.65
CA ALA A 39 9.83 50.60 -3.29
C ALA A 39 9.71 49.07 -3.23
N ARG A 40 10.43 48.45 -2.29
CA ARG A 40 10.42 47.02 -2.04
C ARG A 40 8.99 46.56 -1.70
N PRO A 41 8.38 45.60 -2.42
CA PRO A 41 7.10 45.05 -2.00
C PRO A 41 7.27 44.39 -0.62
N PRO A 42 6.24 44.42 0.25
CA PRO A 42 6.30 43.75 1.53
C PRO A 42 6.54 42.24 1.31
N PRO A 43 7.28 41.56 2.19
CA PRO A 43 7.45 40.12 2.08
C PRO A 43 6.08 39.48 2.12
N SER A 44 5.69 38.85 1.01
CA SER A 44 4.56 37.93 0.96
C SER A 44 4.92 36.75 1.84
N THR A 45 4.47 36.75 3.08
CA THR A 45 4.30 35.53 3.88
C THR A 45 3.19 34.70 3.27
N SER A 46 3.44 34.17 2.07
CA SER A 46 2.79 32.95 1.62
C SER A 46 3.58 31.83 2.29
N THR A 47 3.16 31.48 3.50
CA THR A 47 3.50 30.18 4.05
C THR A 47 2.82 29.20 3.11
N ALA A 48 3.56 28.72 2.10
CA ALA A 48 3.12 27.59 1.29
C ALA A 48 2.88 26.45 2.28
N MET A 49 1.62 26.24 2.67
CA MET A 49 1.22 25.07 3.45
C MET A 49 1.72 23.89 2.65
N ALA A 50 2.73 23.18 3.18
CA ALA A 50 3.22 21.97 2.56
C ALA A 50 2.01 21.05 2.39
N THR A 51 1.56 20.88 1.14
CA THR A 51 0.46 19.98 0.83
C THR A 51 0.84 18.61 1.33
N ARG A 52 0.11 18.09 2.32
CA ARG A 52 0.29 16.72 2.78
C ARG A 52 0.09 15.80 1.58
N SER A 53 0.95 14.80 1.41
CA SER A 53 0.72 13.74 0.45
C SER A 53 0.56 12.41 1.16
N LEU A 54 -0.20 11.53 0.51
CA LEU A 54 -0.44 10.17 0.98
C LEU A 54 -0.24 9.23 -0.20
N ASP A 55 0.83 8.44 -0.17
CA ASP A 55 1.20 7.48 -1.21
C ASP A 55 0.88 6.06 -0.76
N ILE A 56 0.01 5.38 -1.51
CA ILE A 56 -0.53 4.07 -1.16
C ILE A 56 -0.23 3.08 -2.29
N LEU A 57 0.28 1.89 -1.96
CA LEU A 57 0.41 0.79 -2.89
C LEU A 57 -0.69 -0.26 -2.64
N CYS A 58 -1.53 -0.52 -3.63
CA CYS A 58 -2.41 -1.69 -3.69
C CYS A 58 -1.66 -2.82 -4.42
N PHE A 59 -1.28 -3.87 -3.68
CA PHE A 59 -0.45 -4.97 -4.18
C PHE A 59 -1.19 -6.30 -4.11
N GLY A 60 -1.13 -7.09 -5.19
CA GLY A 60 -1.76 -8.41 -5.16
C GLY A 60 -1.87 -9.14 -6.49
N ASP A 61 -2.91 -9.95 -6.59
CA ASP A 61 -3.20 -10.82 -7.74
C ASP A 61 -4.21 -10.17 -8.73
N SER A 62 -5.05 -10.99 -9.38
CA SER A 62 -6.10 -10.55 -10.31
C SER A 62 -7.16 -9.67 -9.65
N LEU A 63 -7.49 -9.91 -8.37
CA LEU A 63 -8.44 -9.08 -7.63
C LEU A 63 -7.90 -7.67 -7.41
N THR A 64 -6.58 -7.54 -7.24
CA THR A 64 -5.93 -6.23 -7.18
C THR A 64 -5.82 -5.57 -8.55
N SER A 65 -5.62 -6.33 -9.63
CA SER A 65 -5.55 -5.76 -10.98
C SER A 65 -6.93 -5.34 -11.51
N GLY A 66 -8.01 -5.69 -10.80
CA GLY A 66 -9.36 -5.47 -11.29
C GLY A 66 -9.72 -6.34 -12.47
N PHE A 67 -9.17 -7.55 -12.57
CA PHE A 67 -9.43 -8.46 -13.68
C PHE A 67 -10.93 -8.74 -13.78
N TYR A 68 -11.53 -8.54 -14.96
CA TYR A 68 -12.92 -8.91 -15.24
C TYR A 68 -13.11 -9.25 -16.73
N ALA A 69 -14.27 -9.80 -17.07
CA ALA A 69 -14.65 -10.26 -18.40
C ALA A 69 -13.60 -11.21 -19.01
N TYR A 70 -13.16 -12.19 -18.23
CA TYR A 70 -12.10 -13.15 -18.62
C TYR A 70 -10.79 -12.48 -19.09
N GLY A 71 -10.49 -11.29 -18.58
CA GLY A 71 -9.28 -10.53 -18.91
C GLY A 71 -9.41 -9.61 -20.11
N LEU A 72 -10.63 -9.46 -20.66
CA LEU A 72 -10.93 -8.45 -21.68
C LEU A 72 -11.05 -7.03 -21.09
N GLY A 73 -11.12 -6.91 -19.76
CA GLY A 73 -11.17 -5.64 -19.05
C GLY A 73 -10.35 -5.63 -17.76
N SER A 74 -10.06 -4.42 -17.27
CA SER A 74 -9.45 -4.16 -15.96
C SER A 74 -10.14 -2.95 -15.31
N HIS A 75 -10.61 -3.13 -14.06
CA HIS A 75 -11.21 -2.07 -13.23
C HIS A 75 -10.74 -2.24 -11.77
N PRO A 76 -9.50 -1.86 -11.44
CA PRO A 76 -8.93 -2.13 -10.12
C PRO A 76 -9.65 -1.35 -9.03
N TYR A 77 -9.84 -1.98 -7.87
CA TYR A 77 -10.51 -1.37 -6.72
C TYR A 77 -9.84 -0.09 -6.22
N SER A 78 -8.54 0.08 -6.54
CA SER A 78 -7.73 1.25 -6.25
C SER A 78 -8.31 2.55 -6.82
N ILE A 79 -9.05 2.50 -7.93
CA ILE A 79 -9.71 3.67 -8.53
C ILE A 79 -10.72 4.25 -7.55
N ARG A 80 -11.63 3.40 -7.06
CA ARG A 80 -12.67 3.82 -6.12
C ARG A 80 -12.09 4.13 -4.74
N LEU A 81 -11.07 3.39 -4.31
CA LEU A 81 -10.31 3.67 -3.10
C LEU A 81 -9.73 5.09 -3.13
N GLN A 82 -9.00 5.46 -4.19
CA GLN A 82 -8.40 6.80 -4.32
C GLN A 82 -9.46 7.89 -4.29
N ALA A 83 -10.54 7.74 -5.06
CA ALA A 83 -11.62 8.72 -5.09
C ALA A 83 -12.24 8.94 -3.70
N ARG A 84 -12.46 7.85 -2.94
CA ARG A 84 -13.05 7.93 -1.60
C ARG A 84 -12.11 8.55 -0.58
N LEU A 85 -10.83 8.19 -0.60
CA LEU A 85 -9.81 8.78 0.28
C LEU A 85 -9.59 10.26 -0.02
N GLN A 86 -9.52 10.64 -1.29
CA GLN A 86 -9.35 12.05 -1.68
C GLN A 86 -10.54 12.91 -1.24
N ALA A 87 -11.76 12.37 -1.30
CA ALA A 87 -12.95 13.05 -0.79
C ALA A 87 -12.96 13.19 0.74
N ALA A 88 -12.44 12.18 1.46
CA ALA A 88 -12.33 12.20 2.92
C ALA A 88 -11.18 13.09 3.43
N LEU A 89 -10.14 13.29 2.63
CA LEU A 89 -8.92 14.04 2.97
C LEU A 89 -8.68 15.20 1.98
N PRO A 90 -9.50 16.26 2.00
CA PRO A 90 -9.47 17.31 0.98
C PRO A 90 -8.18 18.15 0.97
N GLU A 91 -7.44 18.17 2.08
CA GLU A 91 -6.16 18.90 2.20
C GLU A 91 -4.93 18.03 1.90
N THR A 92 -5.14 16.74 1.60
CA THR A 92 -4.08 15.78 1.31
C THR A 92 -4.14 15.37 -0.16
N THR A 93 -3.01 15.44 -0.86
CA THR A 93 -2.87 14.85 -2.19
C THR A 93 -2.73 13.34 -2.06
N VAL A 94 -3.80 12.59 -2.39
CA VAL A 94 -3.81 11.13 -2.32
C VAL A 94 -3.37 10.53 -3.66
N ARG A 95 -2.38 9.65 -3.61
CA ARG A 95 -1.89 8.88 -4.77
C ARG A 95 -1.97 7.39 -4.47
N VAL A 96 -2.74 6.67 -5.27
CA VAL A 96 -2.88 5.21 -5.14
C VAL A 96 -2.25 4.53 -6.35
N HIS A 97 -1.26 3.70 -6.08
CA HIS A 97 -0.55 2.90 -7.07
C HIS A 97 -1.12 1.49 -7.07
N THR A 98 -1.32 0.92 -8.27
CA THR A 98 -1.86 -0.44 -8.42
C THR A 98 -0.79 -1.35 -8.99
N ASN A 99 -0.51 -2.44 -8.28
CA ASN A 99 0.31 -3.53 -8.79
C ASN A 99 -0.37 -4.87 -8.51
N GLY A 100 -1.41 -5.15 -9.30
CA GLY A 100 -2.05 -6.45 -9.36
C GLY A 100 -1.51 -7.26 -10.52
N ARG A 101 -1.22 -8.55 -10.30
CA ARG A 101 -0.79 -9.48 -11.35
C ARG A 101 -1.72 -10.69 -11.37
N PRO A 102 -2.58 -10.84 -12.40
CA PRO A 102 -3.41 -12.04 -12.53
C PRO A 102 -2.60 -13.34 -12.44
N GLY A 103 -3.11 -14.30 -11.67
CA GLY A 103 -2.49 -15.60 -11.45
C GLY A 103 -1.25 -15.61 -10.55
N ASP A 104 -0.93 -14.52 -9.85
CA ASP A 104 0.17 -14.51 -8.89
C ASP A 104 -0.19 -15.30 -7.62
N TYR A 105 0.83 -15.91 -7.00
CA TYR A 105 0.72 -16.77 -5.82
C TYR A 105 1.45 -16.13 -4.64
N ALA A 106 0.72 -15.79 -3.58
CA ALA A 106 1.29 -15.10 -2.41
C ALA A 106 2.35 -15.94 -1.68
N ALA A 107 2.26 -17.27 -1.77
CA ALA A 107 3.21 -18.18 -1.16
C ALA A 107 4.55 -18.30 -1.91
N PHE A 108 4.63 -17.82 -3.15
CA PHE A 108 5.78 -18.05 -4.03
C PHE A 108 6.69 -16.82 -4.07
N ASP A 109 7.98 -17.04 -4.33
CA ASP A 109 8.99 -15.97 -4.31
C ASP A 109 8.71 -14.84 -5.30
N GLY A 110 8.07 -15.15 -6.45
CA GLY A 110 7.72 -14.15 -7.46
C GLY A 110 6.86 -13.01 -6.91
N PHE A 111 5.91 -13.31 -6.02
CA PHE A 111 5.07 -12.30 -5.39
C PHE A 111 5.88 -11.38 -4.48
N ARG A 112 6.75 -11.96 -3.65
CA ARG A 112 7.64 -11.23 -2.74
C ARG A 112 8.65 -10.38 -3.50
N THR A 113 9.36 -10.94 -4.48
CA THR A 113 10.35 -10.22 -5.29
C THR A 113 9.71 -9.04 -6.03
N ARG A 114 8.47 -9.18 -6.51
CA ARG A 114 7.74 -8.07 -7.14
C ARG A 114 7.39 -6.98 -6.12
N LEU A 115 7.00 -7.34 -4.90
CA LEU A 115 6.76 -6.36 -3.83
C LEU A 115 8.04 -5.61 -3.45
N GLU A 116 9.16 -6.31 -3.27
CA GLU A 116 10.48 -5.71 -3.00
C GLU A 116 10.86 -4.71 -4.09
N ALA A 117 10.67 -5.08 -5.35
CA ALA A 117 10.95 -4.20 -6.48
C ALA A 117 10.09 -2.94 -6.45
N GLU A 118 8.81 -3.01 -6.09
CA GLU A 118 7.98 -1.80 -5.98
C GLU A 118 8.38 -0.91 -4.81
N CYS A 119 8.55 -1.49 -3.62
CA CYS A 119 8.97 -0.76 -2.42
C CYS A 119 10.39 -0.15 -2.56
N SER A 120 11.23 -0.67 -3.45
CA SER A 120 12.53 -0.08 -3.76
C SER A 120 12.48 1.17 -4.65
N LYS A 121 11.39 1.38 -5.40
CA LYS A 121 11.26 2.52 -6.34
C LYS A 121 10.91 3.82 -5.63
N GLN A 122 10.08 3.73 -4.60
CA GLN A 122 9.65 4.86 -3.79
C GLN A 122 9.12 4.38 -2.43
N HIS A 123 9.11 5.28 -1.46
CA HIS A 123 8.45 5.05 -0.19
C HIS A 123 6.93 5.15 -0.36
N PHE A 124 6.19 4.26 0.29
CA PHE A 124 4.74 4.32 0.42
C PHE A 124 4.39 4.51 1.89
N ASP A 125 3.43 5.37 2.20
CA ASP A 125 2.92 5.50 3.57
C ASP A 125 2.14 4.25 3.97
N TRP A 126 1.44 3.65 2.99
CA TRP A 126 0.65 2.44 3.17
C TRP A 126 0.84 1.45 2.04
N VAL A 127 0.88 0.17 2.41
CA VAL A 127 0.83 -0.95 1.47
C VAL A 127 -0.34 -1.86 1.83
N ILE A 128 -1.30 -1.92 0.92
CA ILE A 128 -2.47 -2.80 1.01
C ILE A 128 -2.14 -4.09 0.27
N ILE A 129 -2.20 -5.22 0.96
CA ILE A 129 -1.78 -6.52 0.40
C ILE A 129 -2.98 -7.47 0.36
N LEU A 130 -3.28 -7.97 -0.84
CA LEU A 130 -4.29 -9.01 -1.09
C LEU A 130 -3.67 -10.12 -1.96
N GLY A 131 -3.86 -11.37 -1.56
CA GLY A 131 -3.46 -12.54 -2.32
C GLY A 131 -4.00 -13.81 -1.68
N GLY A 132 -3.59 -14.98 -2.14
CA GLY A 132 -3.99 -16.26 -1.55
C GLY A 132 -5.17 -16.94 -2.27
N THR A 133 -5.90 -16.23 -3.13
CA THR A 133 -6.99 -16.84 -3.92
C THR A 133 -6.46 -17.95 -4.82
N ASN A 134 -5.37 -17.69 -5.56
CA ASN A 134 -4.75 -18.67 -6.44
C ASN A 134 -4.02 -19.78 -5.67
N ASP A 135 -3.40 -19.43 -4.53
CA ASP A 135 -2.72 -20.38 -3.65
C ASP A 135 -3.69 -21.44 -3.10
N LEU A 136 -4.89 -21.02 -2.67
CA LEU A 136 -5.96 -21.92 -2.24
C LEU A 136 -6.46 -22.83 -3.37
N ALA A 137 -6.51 -22.31 -4.61
CA ALA A 137 -6.84 -23.10 -5.79
C ALA A 137 -5.75 -24.13 -6.13
N LEU A 138 -4.48 -23.82 -5.82
CA LEU A 138 -3.33 -24.73 -5.97
C LEU A 138 -3.05 -25.65 -4.77
N HIS A 139 -3.91 -25.64 -3.75
CA HIS A 139 -3.72 -26.47 -2.55
C HIS A 139 -2.47 -26.13 -1.72
N VAL A 140 -2.07 -24.85 -1.68
CA VAL A 140 -1.05 -24.42 -0.73
C VAL A 140 -1.67 -24.37 0.67
N GLU A 141 -0.99 -24.98 1.65
CA GLU A 141 -1.49 -25.07 3.03
C GLU A 141 -1.52 -23.69 3.73
N PRO A 142 -2.56 -23.38 4.54
CA PRO A 142 -2.69 -22.09 5.22
C PRO A 142 -1.48 -21.64 6.06
N PRO A 143 -0.83 -22.53 6.86
CA PRO A 143 0.37 -22.14 7.59
C PRO A 143 1.54 -21.72 6.68
N GLN A 144 1.68 -22.35 5.51
CA GLN A 144 2.71 -22.00 4.53
C GLN A 144 2.41 -20.64 3.88
N MET A 145 1.16 -20.41 3.48
CA MET A 145 0.72 -19.11 2.96
C MET A 145 0.94 -17.99 3.99
N TYR A 146 0.55 -18.22 5.25
CA TYR A 146 0.74 -17.26 6.32
C TYR A 146 2.23 -16.95 6.59
N ALA A 147 3.10 -17.96 6.58
CA ALA A 147 4.54 -17.74 6.70
C ALA A 147 5.10 -16.90 5.54
N ALA A 148 4.60 -17.09 4.32
CA ALA A 148 4.97 -16.28 3.17
C ALA A 148 4.44 -14.84 3.27
N PHE A 149 3.18 -14.65 3.66
CA PHE A 149 2.60 -13.34 3.90
C PHE A 149 3.40 -12.54 4.93
N ARG A 150 3.81 -13.15 6.04
CA ARG A 150 4.68 -12.48 7.03
C ARG A 150 5.98 -11.97 6.43
N ARG A 151 6.62 -12.76 5.56
CA ARG A 151 7.82 -12.31 4.83
C ARG A 151 7.50 -11.16 3.88
N SER A 152 6.35 -11.17 3.22
CA SER A 152 5.91 -10.09 2.36
C SER A 152 5.60 -8.80 3.14
N TRP A 153 4.90 -8.89 4.28
CA TRP A 153 4.55 -7.75 5.12
C TRP A 153 5.80 -7.10 5.73
N ALA A 154 6.82 -7.88 6.08
CA ALA A 154 8.06 -7.37 6.63
C ALA A 154 8.79 -6.39 5.69
N ILE A 155 8.58 -6.47 4.36
CA ILE A 155 9.22 -5.56 3.39
C ILE A 155 8.79 -4.12 3.63
N PRO A 156 7.51 -3.73 3.45
CA PRO A 156 7.08 -2.35 3.73
C PRO A 156 7.23 -1.98 5.21
N LEU A 157 6.97 -2.90 6.15
CA LEU A 157 7.12 -2.60 7.58
C LEU A 157 8.54 -2.19 7.95
N SER A 158 9.57 -2.86 7.40
CA SER A 158 10.97 -2.53 7.66
C SER A 158 11.41 -1.19 7.05
N GLN A 159 10.62 -0.64 6.11
CA GLN A 159 10.85 0.67 5.50
C GLN A 159 10.08 1.80 6.20
N GLY A 160 9.31 1.48 7.26
CA GLY A 160 8.50 2.44 8.00
C GLY A 160 7.08 2.63 7.45
N SER A 161 6.71 1.92 6.39
CA SER A 161 5.34 1.92 5.87
C SER A 161 4.38 1.19 6.82
N ARG A 162 3.09 1.51 6.71
CA ARG A 162 2.01 0.76 7.36
C ARG A 162 1.45 -0.28 6.40
N VAL A 163 1.03 -1.43 6.92
CA VAL A 163 0.44 -2.51 6.12
C VAL A 163 -1.03 -2.65 6.46
N LEU A 164 -1.87 -2.77 5.42
CA LEU A 164 -3.24 -3.25 5.55
C LEU A 164 -3.37 -4.59 4.83
N ALA A 165 -3.37 -5.68 5.58
CA ALA A 165 -3.57 -7.02 5.04
C ALA A 165 -5.05 -7.33 4.86
N LEU A 166 -5.44 -7.72 3.64
CA LEU A 166 -6.81 -8.09 3.34
C LEU A 166 -6.97 -9.61 3.47
N THR A 167 -8.01 -10.06 4.18
CA THR A 167 -8.41 -11.47 4.14
C THR A 167 -8.85 -11.90 2.74
N VAL A 168 -8.71 -13.19 2.41
CA VAL A 168 -9.08 -13.72 1.10
C VAL A 168 -10.61 -13.82 0.99
N PRO A 169 -11.26 -13.13 0.03
CA PRO A 169 -12.73 -13.08 -0.06
C PRO A 169 -13.34 -14.43 -0.46
N GLU A 170 -14.67 -14.57 -0.43
CA GLU A 170 -15.34 -15.77 -0.94
C GLU A 170 -15.09 -16.00 -2.44
N THR A 171 -15.44 -17.21 -2.90
CA THR A 171 -15.58 -17.55 -4.33
C THR A 171 -16.84 -18.38 -4.46
N GLU A 172 -17.43 -18.48 -5.65
CA GLU A 172 -18.59 -19.36 -5.92
C GLU A 172 -18.33 -20.82 -5.50
N CYS A 173 -17.10 -21.30 -5.67
CA CYS A 173 -16.72 -22.65 -5.26
C CYS A 173 -16.81 -22.83 -3.73
N ARG A 174 -17.65 -23.78 -3.31
CA ARG A 174 -17.91 -24.16 -1.89
C ARG A 174 -17.30 -25.51 -1.49
N ALA A 175 -16.24 -25.97 -2.16
CA ALA A 175 -15.59 -27.20 -1.74
C ALA A 175 -15.20 -27.11 -0.25
N ALA A 176 -15.62 -28.10 0.56
CA ALA A 176 -15.48 -28.04 2.03
C ALA A 176 -14.03 -27.75 2.48
N ARG A 177 -13.06 -28.32 1.77
CA ARG A 177 -11.63 -28.05 1.94
C ARG A 177 -11.31 -26.56 1.72
N LEU A 178 -11.71 -26.00 0.59
CA LEU A 178 -11.47 -24.59 0.23
C LEU A 178 -12.05 -23.64 1.30
N VAL A 179 -13.28 -23.90 1.74
CA VAL A 179 -13.94 -23.12 2.80
C VAL A 179 -13.15 -23.21 4.10
N SER A 180 -12.75 -24.42 4.51
CA SER A 180 -12.00 -24.65 5.76
C SER A 180 -10.61 -24.00 5.73
N GLU A 181 -9.87 -24.16 4.63
CA GLU A 181 -8.53 -23.59 4.47
C GLU A 181 -8.55 -22.07 4.36
N ARG A 182 -9.50 -21.50 3.60
CA ARG A 182 -9.71 -20.05 3.54
C ARG A 182 -10.00 -19.49 4.92
N ALA A 183 -10.92 -20.13 5.67
CA ALA A 183 -11.24 -19.72 7.03
C ALA A 183 -10.02 -19.83 7.97
N HIS A 184 -9.19 -20.87 7.81
CA HIS A 184 -7.95 -21.01 8.58
C HIS A 184 -6.95 -19.90 8.25
N LEU A 185 -6.67 -19.64 6.98
CA LEU A 185 -5.78 -18.57 6.55
C LEU A 185 -6.27 -17.20 7.04
N ASN A 186 -7.56 -16.90 6.85
CA ASN A 186 -8.15 -15.62 7.25
C ASN A 186 -8.06 -15.41 8.77
N ARG A 187 -8.26 -16.46 9.58
CA ARG A 187 -8.02 -16.38 11.04
C ARG A 187 -6.58 -16.03 11.37
N LEU A 188 -5.60 -16.61 10.66
CA LEU A 188 -4.18 -16.30 10.88
C LEU A 188 -3.86 -14.83 10.52
N ILE A 189 -4.39 -14.33 9.40
CA ILE A 189 -4.25 -12.92 9.01
C ILE A 189 -4.85 -11.98 10.07
N LEU A 190 -6.09 -12.24 10.49
CA LEU A 190 -6.81 -11.40 11.46
C LEU A 190 -6.23 -11.47 12.88
N ALA A 191 -5.57 -12.57 13.24
CA ALA A 191 -4.90 -12.73 14.53
C ALA A 191 -3.50 -12.11 14.57
N HIS A 192 -2.91 -11.78 13.41
CA HIS A 192 -1.55 -11.24 13.34
C HIS A 192 -1.45 -9.86 13.99
N ARG A 193 -0.42 -9.64 14.81
CA ARG A 193 -0.15 -8.38 15.50
C ARG A 193 1.33 -8.05 15.38
N GLU A 194 1.62 -6.86 14.87
CA GLU A 194 2.95 -6.28 14.73
C GLU A 194 2.79 -4.74 14.65
N PRO A 195 3.78 -3.93 15.08
CA PRO A 195 3.71 -2.49 14.87
C PRO A 195 3.45 -2.12 13.41
N ASN A 196 2.64 -1.09 13.18
CA ASN A 196 2.25 -0.62 11.84
C ASN A 196 1.51 -1.64 10.96
N PHE A 197 1.16 -2.81 11.49
CA PHE A 197 0.34 -3.79 10.81
C PHE A 197 -1.14 -3.68 11.19
N HIS A 198 -1.99 -3.64 10.17
CA HIS A 198 -3.43 -3.64 10.26
C HIS A 198 -3.99 -4.77 9.39
N SER A 199 -5.19 -5.25 9.73
CA SER A 199 -5.88 -6.25 8.93
C SER A 199 -7.34 -5.86 8.74
N PHE A 200 -7.91 -6.23 7.59
CA PHE A 200 -9.32 -6.01 7.27
C PHE A 200 -9.97 -7.32 6.82
N ASP A 201 -11.11 -7.64 7.45
CA ASP A 201 -11.95 -8.80 7.11
C ASP A 201 -12.79 -8.52 5.84
N LEU A 202 -12.07 -8.40 4.71
CA LEU A 202 -12.66 -8.33 3.38
C LEU A 202 -13.59 -9.54 3.10
N HIS A 203 -13.26 -10.73 3.60
CA HIS A 203 -14.06 -11.93 3.40
C HIS A 203 -15.49 -11.77 3.91
N SER A 204 -15.64 -11.32 5.14
CA SER A 204 -16.98 -11.09 5.70
C SER A 204 -17.66 -9.87 5.09
N SER A 205 -16.89 -8.89 4.59
CA SER A 205 -17.41 -7.63 4.05
C SER A 205 -17.82 -7.69 2.58
N LEU A 206 -17.29 -8.66 1.82
CA LEU A 206 -17.53 -8.85 0.39
C LEU A 206 -18.07 -10.27 0.11
N PRO A 207 -19.33 -10.56 0.51
CA PRO A 207 -19.91 -11.88 0.34
C PRO A 207 -20.25 -12.21 -1.13
N PHE A 208 -20.19 -13.50 -1.45
CA PHE A 208 -20.80 -14.08 -2.65
C PHE A 208 -22.10 -14.82 -2.27
N HIS A 209 -22.02 -15.56 -1.18
CA HIS A 209 -22.95 -16.64 -0.86
C HIS A 209 -24.26 -16.20 -0.21
N SER A 210 -24.27 -15.04 0.46
CA SER A 210 -25.45 -14.45 1.07
C SER A 210 -26.18 -13.46 0.15
N LEU A 211 -25.61 -13.14 -1.02
CA LEU A 211 -26.21 -12.23 -1.99
C LEU A 211 -27.40 -12.88 -2.71
N SER A 212 -28.38 -12.05 -3.10
CA SER A 212 -29.40 -12.42 -4.08
C SER A 212 -28.80 -12.61 -5.47
N ASP A 213 -29.52 -13.26 -6.38
CA ASP A 213 -29.00 -13.51 -7.74
C ASP A 213 -28.82 -12.22 -8.55
N ASP A 214 -29.69 -11.21 -8.34
CA ASP A 214 -29.53 -9.88 -8.93
C ASP A 214 -28.25 -9.18 -8.41
N GLU A 215 -27.96 -9.29 -7.12
CA GLU A 215 -26.73 -8.75 -6.54
C GLU A 215 -25.49 -9.50 -7.02
N LYS A 216 -25.55 -10.83 -7.14
CA LYS A 216 -24.46 -11.62 -7.73
C LYS A 216 -24.20 -11.16 -9.16
N SER A 217 -25.24 -11.09 -10.00
CA SER A 217 -25.10 -10.62 -11.38
C SER A 217 -24.58 -9.20 -11.47
N ARG A 218 -24.85 -8.36 -10.47
CA ARG A 218 -24.37 -6.98 -10.43
C ARG A 218 -22.91 -6.86 -10.03
N TYR A 219 -22.44 -7.66 -9.07
CA TYR A 219 -21.15 -7.47 -8.41
C TYR A 219 -20.10 -8.53 -8.75
N TRP A 220 -20.51 -9.73 -9.16
CA TRP A 220 -19.64 -10.86 -9.45
C TRP A 220 -19.72 -11.24 -10.93
N ASP A 221 -18.59 -11.63 -11.51
CA ASP A 221 -18.45 -11.92 -12.94
C ASP A 221 -18.39 -13.44 -13.22
N ASP A 222 -17.33 -14.10 -12.77
CA ASP A 222 -17.04 -15.51 -13.09
C ASP A 222 -16.95 -16.42 -11.85
N GLY A 223 -17.51 -15.96 -10.72
CA GLY A 223 -17.47 -16.69 -9.45
C GLY A 223 -16.16 -16.53 -8.66
N VAL A 224 -15.15 -15.87 -9.22
CA VAL A 224 -13.93 -15.47 -8.50
C VAL A 224 -13.72 -13.97 -8.59
N HIS A 225 -13.92 -13.41 -9.78
CA HIS A 225 -13.71 -12.01 -10.08
C HIS A 225 -15.00 -11.20 -9.96
N LEU A 226 -14.81 -9.89 -9.81
CA LEU A 226 -15.88 -8.92 -9.67
C LEU A 226 -16.16 -8.24 -11.00
N THR A 227 -17.36 -7.69 -11.14
CA THR A 227 -17.67 -6.71 -12.19
C THR A 227 -16.99 -5.37 -11.88
N ASP A 228 -17.08 -4.40 -12.80
CA ASP A 228 -16.67 -3.01 -12.52
C ASP A 228 -17.37 -2.46 -11.26
N LYS A 229 -18.67 -2.74 -11.09
CA LYS A 229 -19.43 -2.35 -9.91
C LYS A 229 -19.02 -3.10 -8.65
N GLY A 230 -18.62 -4.36 -8.75
CA GLY A 230 -18.10 -5.12 -7.62
C GLY A 230 -16.75 -4.59 -7.16
N TYR A 231 -15.85 -4.24 -8.07
CA TYR A 231 -14.58 -3.61 -7.71
C TYR A 231 -14.76 -2.19 -7.16
N ASP A 232 -15.74 -1.41 -7.63
CA ASP A 232 -16.12 -0.17 -6.97
C ASP A 232 -16.59 -0.41 -5.53
N TRP A 233 -17.43 -1.42 -5.31
CA TRP A 233 -17.88 -1.78 -3.96
C TRP A 233 -16.72 -2.18 -3.06
N MET A 234 -15.85 -3.08 -3.53
CA MET A 234 -14.63 -3.49 -2.84
C MET A 234 -13.72 -2.30 -2.51
N GLY A 235 -13.47 -1.41 -3.46
CA GLY A 235 -12.63 -0.22 -3.25
C GLY A 235 -13.21 0.73 -2.21
N GLY A 236 -14.55 0.83 -2.15
CA GLY A 236 -15.25 1.52 -1.08
C GLY A 236 -14.99 0.90 0.29
N LEU A 237 -15.17 -0.42 0.43
CA LEU A 237 -14.96 -1.14 1.70
C LEU A 237 -13.52 -1.00 2.20
N VAL A 238 -12.53 -1.16 1.30
CA VAL A 238 -11.11 -1.03 1.65
C VAL A 238 -10.76 0.40 2.08
N ALA A 239 -11.37 1.41 1.46
CA ALA A 239 -11.17 2.81 1.85
C ALA A 239 -11.68 3.09 3.26
N ASP A 240 -12.85 2.56 3.62
CA ASP A 240 -13.41 2.74 4.98
C ASP A 240 -12.50 2.11 6.03
N ALA A 241 -12.06 0.88 5.78
CA ALA A 241 -11.12 0.19 6.67
C ALA A 241 -9.80 0.96 6.84
N LEU A 242 -9.29 1.57 5.76
CA LEU A 242 -8.06 2.35 5.81
C LEU A 242 -8.24 3.67 6.61
N LEU A 243 -9.37 4.36 6.43
CA LEU A 243 -9.69 5.58 7.19
C LEU A 243 -9.87 5.29 8.69
N GLU A 244 -10.47 4.16 9.05
CA GLU A 244 -10.55 3.69 10.44
C GLU A 244 -9.15 3.44 11.02
N ALA A 245 -8.26 2.84 10.22
CA ALA A 245 -6.88 2.59 10.63
C ALA A 245 -6.07 3.89 10.81
N PHE A 246 -6.35 4.96 10.06
CA PHE A 246 -5.75 6.29 10.30
C PHE A 246 -6.13 6.81 11.69
N SER A 247 -7.42 6.82 11.99
CA SER A 247 -7.98 7.33 13.24
C SER A 247 -7.42 6.59 14.48
N SER A 248 -7.18 5.29 14.34
CA SER A 248 -6.62 4.45 15.38
C SER A 248 -5.14 4.76 15.68
N ALA A 249 -4.36 5.16 14.66
CA ALA A 249 -2.95 5.51 14.85
C ALA A 249 -2.76 6.92 15.39
N ASP A 250 -3.55 7.89 14.93
CA ASP A 250 -3.51 9.26 15.47
C ASP A 250 -3.83 9.25 16.98
N SER A 251 -4.75 8.39 17.39
CA SER A 251 -5.10 8.19 18.81
C SER A 251 -3.95 7.55 19.61
N ALA A 252 -3.21 6.60 19.02
CA ALA A 252 -2.08 5.93 19.66
C ALA A 252 -0.86 6.85 19.80
N GLU A 253 -0.55 7.67 18.77
CA GLU A 253 0.52 8.66 18.83
C GLU A 253 0.22 9.80 19.81
N ALA A 254 -1.05 10.21 19.94
CA ALA A 254 -1.46 11.24 20.91
C ALA A 254 -1.36 10.79 22.37
N THR A 255 -1.42 9.48 22.65
CA THR A 255 -1.29 8.91 24.01
C THR A 255 0.15 8.64 24.45
N CYS A 256 1.14 8.75 23.57
CA CYS A 256 2.55 8.68 23.96
C CYS A 256 2.97 10.03 24.58
N PRO A 257 3.43 10.09 25.85
CA PRO A 257 3.92 11.33 26.41
C PRO A 257 5.15 11.76 25.61
N ARG A 258 4.96 12.80 24.80
CA ARG A 258 6.02 13.49 24.09
C ARG A 258 7.00 13.98 25.15
N SER A 259 8.14 13.31 25.29
CA SER A 259 9.18 13.68 26.24
C SER A 259 9.61 15.10 25.92
N GLN A 260 9.12 16.06 26.68
CA GLN A 260 9.59 17.44 26.62
C GLN A 260 11.07 17.40 27.04
N GLY A 261 11.96 17.65 26.09
CA GLY A 261 13.37 17.86 26.39
C GLY A 261 13.50 19.02 27.37
N PRO A 262 14.21 18.87 28.50
CA PRO A 262 14.43 19.99 29.39
C PRO A 262 15.56 20.86 28.83
N ASN A 263 15.24 22.11 28.49
CA ASN A 263 16.24 23.16 28.51
C ASN A 263 16.60 23.45 30.00
N SER A 264 17.86 23.15 30.33
CA SER A 264 18.76 23.55 31.45
C SER A 264 18.29 24.66 32.42
N PRO A 265 18.72 24.70 33.71
CA PRO A 265 20.13 24.55 34.15
C PRO A 265 20.40 23.94 35.54
N GLY A 266 21.68 23.63 35.82
CA GLY A 266 22.27 23.73 37.16
C GLY A 266 22.25 22.49 38.06
N THR A 267 23.43 21.88 38.23
CA THR A 267 23.96 21.21 39.43
C THR A 267 22.97 20.81 40.54
N ALA A 268 22.67 19.51 40.67
CA ALA A 268 22.66 18.83 41.95
C ALA A 268 22.66 17.31 41.75
N ARG A 269 23.62 16.68 42.41
CA ARG A 269 23.86 15.24 42.52
C ARG A 269 22.67 14.55 43.21
N HIS A 270 22.10 13.53 42.58
CA HIS A 270 21.33 12.51 43.30
C HIS A 270 21.66 11.14 42.74
N GLU A 271 22.45 10.40 43.51
CA GLU A 271 22.70 8.98 43.32
C GLU A 271 21.38 8.22 43.52
N ALA A 272 20.89 7.58 42.47
CA ALA A 272 19.88 6.54 42.59
C ALA A 272 20.59 5.19 42.64
N LEU A 273 20.54 4.61 43.83
CA LEU A 273 20.93 3.26 44.22
C LEU A 273 20.65 2.21 43.13
N LEU A 274 21.70 1.59 42.62
CA LEU A 274 21.64 0.27 41.99
C LEU A 274 21.96 -0.74 43.11
N GLU A 275 20.97 -1.54 43.50
CA GLU A 275 21.24 -2.74 44.30
C GLU A 275 21.99 -3.73 43.41
N GLU A 276 23.31 -3.88 43.63
CA GLU A 276 24.10 -4.94 43.04
C GLU A 276 23.71 -6.28 43.67
N GLU A 277 23.00 -7.12 42.90
CA GLU A 277 22.82 -8.53 43.22
C GLU A 277 24.16 -9.26 42.98
N GLY A 278 24.78 -9.74 44.07
CA GLY A 278 26.07 -10.44 44.02
C GLY A 278 25.94 -11.81 43.34
N GLY A 279 26.35 -11.90 42.07
CA GLY A 279 26.40 -13.16 41.33
C GLY A 279 27.48 -14.13 41.85
N ASP A 280 27.12 -15.42 41.97
CA ASP A 280 28.03 -16.51 42.34
C ASP A 280 28.91 -16.92 41.13
N PRO A 281 30.25 -16.77 41.22
CA PRO A 281 31.15 -17.08 40.11
C PRO A 281 31.23 -18.57 39.73
N ARG A 282 30.50 -19.46 40.43
CA ARG A 282 30.45 -20.91 40.13
C ARG A 282 29.24 -21.33 39.28
N LYS A 283 28.32 -20.41 38.97
CA LYS A 283 27.10 -20.68 38.18
C LYS A 283 27.09 -19.87 36.89
N LEU A 284 27.79 -20.35 35.87
CA LEU A 284 27.92 -19.68 34.56
C LEU A 284 26.64 -19.69 33.69
N SER A 285 25.55 -20.33 34.14
CA SER A 285 24.32 -20.50 33.36
C SER A 285 23.15 -19.59 33.74
N GLU A 286 23.30 -18.69 34.73
CA GLU A 286 22.17 -17.89 35.26
C GLU A 286 22.32 -16.37 35.12
N GLY A 287 23.30 -15.85 34.37
CA GLY A 287 23.37 -14.41 34.14
C GLY A 287 24.53 -13.94 33.25
N TYR A 288 24.34 -12.77 32.64
CA TYR A 288 25.38 -12.09 31.87
C TYR A 288 26.24 -11.23 32.79
N VAL A 289 27.57 -11.32 32.65
CA VAL A 289 28.52 -10.43 33.34
C VAL A 289 28.65 -9.14 32.54
N VAL A 290 28.26 -8.01 33.14
CA VAL A 290 28.45 -6.68 32.55
C VAL A 290 29.83 -6.16 32.94
N VAL A 291 30.78 -6.16 31.99
CA VAL A 291 32.09 -5.54 32.18
C VAL A 291 32.06 -4.13 31.62
N ARG A 292 32.47 -3.14 32.42
CA ARG A 292 32.57 -1.75 31.94
C ARG A 292 33.75 -1.65 30.99
N LYS A 293 33.55 -0.98 29.86
CA LYS A 293 34.57 -0.77 28.82
C LYS A 293 35.89 -0.17 29.33
N LYS A 294 35.88 0.58 30.43
CA LYS A 294 37.06 1.16 31.08
C LYS A 294 37.94 0.17 31.86
N ASP A 295 37.37 -1.01 32.17
CA ASP A 295 38.03 -2.07 32.93
C ASP A 295 38.65 -3.13 31.98
N LEU A 296 38.50 -2.93 30.67
CA LEU A 296 39.23 -3.63 29.61
C LEU A 296 40.28 -2.65 29.07
N TRP A 297 41.53 -3.09 29.12
CA TRP A 297 42.77 -2.42 28.71
C TRP A 297 42.67 -1.49 27.51
#